data_AF-A0AAE0TFB8-F1
#
_entry.id   AF-A0AAE0TFB8-F1
#
_cell.length_a   1.000
_cell.length_b   1.000
_cell.length_c   1.000
_cell.angle_alpha   90.00
_cell.angle_beta   90.00
_cell.angle_gamma   90.00
#
_symmetry.space_group_name_H-M   'P 1'
#
loop_
_entity.id
_entity.type
_entity.pdbx_description
1 polymer ?
#
loop_
_entity_poly.entity_id
_entity_poly.type
_entity_poly.pdbx_seq_one_letter_code
_entity_poly.pdbx_strand_id
1 'polypeptide(L)'
;MPDKSGMYTLTLPEDRIAVFKRLNEEFKKNYSRDADYTCFSPGRLNIIGEHIDYCGGMVMPAAIDMGTYAVAAVNNRKEFRLRSLNFPETGSVSLSGADYQQKDGWLNYPKGIIYLLEKQFPGFAQEGADILLYGTLPVGAGLSSSASLLLAVLSLLKEIYTVRFSDNSLEDMRETAFFAKRTENEYIGLNCGIMDQGSVVFGRKDCLMLMDCSRLNVEYIPFRSGKYSLIIANTNKSRSLADSKYNIRKAESEQALSDVRSKYPLKDLCGLPASENKTALALIKDETVQTPRAHILTENNRVFRAKEALTAASAAVSATENLYIMVPAGPGGGWDQLGRAVDENLKKAGLIKNSTY
;
A
#
# COMPACT_ATOMS: atom_id res chain seq x y z
N MET A 1 -17.99 19.17 5.14
CA MET A 1 -18.44 20.39 4.42
C MET A 1 -17.37 21.44 4.69
N PRO A 2 -16.75 22.04 3.66
CA PRO A 2 -15.83 23.15 3.87
C PRO A 2 -16.59 24.31 4.55
N ASP A 3 -15.92 25.04 5.42
CA ASP A 3 -16.49 26.28 5.93
C ASP A 3 -16.40 27.38 4.85
N LYS A 4 -16.97 28.56 5.15
CA LYS A 4 -17.05 29.69 4.21
C LYS A 4 -15.70 30.25 3.75
N SER A 5 -14.58 29.80 4.30
CA SER A 5 -13.21 30.16 3.89
C SER A 5 -12.60 29.22 2.83
N GLY A 6 -13.29 28.12 2.48
CA GLY A 6 -12.71 27.08 1.64
C GLY A 6 -11.76 26.15 2.40
N MET A 7 -11.54 26.38 3.71
CA MET A 7 -10.79 25.46 4.56
C MET A 7 -11.62 24.23 4.91
N TYR A 8 -11.03 23.06 4.68
CA TYR A 8 -11.52 21.80 5.24
C TYR A 8 -11.00 21.67 6.67
N THR A 9 -11.87 21.89 7.66
CA THR A 9 -11.53 21.56 9.05
C THR A 9 -11.62 20.04 9.23
N LEU A 10 -10.50 19.35 9.07
CA LEU A 10 -10.37 17.95 9.49
C LEU A 10 -10.18 17.93 11.01
N THR A 11 -11.13 17.36 11.74
CA THR A 11 -10.91 17.00 13.15
C THR A 11 -9.94 15.81 13.17
N LEU A 12 -8.67 16.10 13.40
CA LEU A 12 -7.64 15.08 13.57
C LEU A 12 -7.75 14.46 14.97
N PRO A 13 -7.49 13.15 15.11
CA PRO A 13 -7.28 12.52 16.41
C PRO A 13 -6.17 13.24 17.21
N GLU A 14 -6.30 13.31 18.55
CA GLU A 14 -5.40 14.08 19.43
C GLU A 14 -3.94 13.63 19.32
N ASP A 15 -3.70 12.33 19.16
CA ASP A 15 -2.39 11.73 18.93
C ASP A 15 -1.75 12.25 17.63
N ARG A 16 -2.52 12.37 16.54
CA ARG A 16 -2.03 12.97 15.29
C ARG A 16 -1.70 14.45 15.44
N ILE A 17 -2.53 15.19 16.19
CA ILE A 17 -2.29 16.62 16.47
C ILE A 17 -0.96 16.78 17.22
N ALA A 18 -0.69 15.95 18.23
CA ALA A 18 0.55 15.99 18.98
C ALA A 18 1.77 15.73 18.08
N VAL A 19 1.67 14.76 17.15
CA VAL A 19 2.73 14.49 16.17
C VAL A 19 2.98 15.69 15.25
N PHE A 20 1.93 16.32 14.70
CA PHE A 20 2.11 17.49 13.85
C PHE A 20 2.65 18.72 14.60
N LYS A 21 2.29 18.92 15.88
CA LYS A 21 2.87 19.99 16.70
C LYS A 21 4.39 19.81 16.83
N ARG A 22 4.82 18.61 17.23
CA ARG A 22 6.25 18.27 17.30
C ARG A 22 6.95 18.44 15.95
N LEU A 23 6.32 18.01 14.86
CA LEU A 23 6.91 18.10 13.52
C LEU A 23 7.06 19.56 13.06
N ASN A 24 6.11 20.44 13.40
CA ASN A 24 6.20 21.88 13.13
C ASN A 24 7.29 22.56 13.97
N GLU A 25 7.45 22.18 15.25
CA GLU A 25 8.53 22.69 16.10
C GLU A 25 9.91 22.32 15.54
N GLU A 26 10.09 21.05 15.14
CA GLU A 26 11.32 20.60 14.49
C GLU A 26 11.52 21.27 13.13
N PHE A 27 10.46 21.48 12.35
CA PHE A 27 10.54 22.22 11.09
C PHE A 27 11.07 23.64 11.31
N LYS A 28 10.48 24.38 12.27
CA LYS A 28 10.90 25.74 12.63
C LYS A 28 12.35 25.77 13.09
N LYS A 29 12.79 24.79 13.87
CA LYS A 29 14.19 24.67 14.30
C LYS A 29 15.14 24.42 13.13
N ASN A 30 14.75 23.60 12.15
CA ASN A 30 15.60 23.23 11.02
C ASN A 30 15.62 24.28 9.90
N TYR A 31 14.55 25.05 9.72
CA TYR A 31 14.37 25.97 8.59
C TYR A 31 14.13 27.43 8.98
N SER A 32 14.06 27.75 10.27
CA SER A 32 13.84 29.09 10.82
C SER A 32 12.54 29.77 10.35
N ARG A 33 11.51 28.97 10.05
CA ARG A 33 10.17 29.41 9.63
C ARG A 33 9.13 28.33 9.90
N ASP A 34 7.86 28.71 9.93
CA ASP A 34 6.76 27.75 10.10
C ASP A 34 6.50 26.98 8.79
N ALA A 35 5.94 25.78 8.89
CA ALA A 35 5.49 25.02 7.72
C ALA A 35 4.09 25.48 7.30
N ASP A 36 3.85 25.53 5.99
CA ASP A 36 2.58 25.96 5.41
C ASP A 36 1.64 24.78 5.13
N TYR A 37 2.20 23.60 4.90
CA TYR A 37 1.48 22.40 4.48
C TYR A 37 1.74 21.23 5.43
N THR A 38 0.70 20.41 5.65
CA THR A 38 0.77 19.16 6.41
C THR A 38 0.14 18.02 5.60
N CYS A 39 0.69 16.82 5.71
CA CYS A 39 0.12 15.63 5.11
C CYS A 39 0.32 14.43 6.05
N PHE A 40 -0.70 13.56 6.09
CA PHE A 40 -0.58 12.23 6.69
C PHE A 40 -0.97 11.19 5.64
N SER A 41 -0.14 10.18 5.48
CA SER A 41 -0.36 9.04 4.61
C SER A 41 -0.30 7.75 5.43
N PRO A 42 -1.38 6.97 5.55
CA PRO A 42 -1.37 5.75 6.35
C PRO A 42 -0.45 4.68 5.77
N GLY A 43 -0.09 3.69 6.59
CA GLY A 43 0.30 2.37 6.10
C GLY A 43 -0.92 1.50 5.84
N ARG A 44 -0.69 0.22 5.57
CA ARG A 44 -1.77 -0.75 5.38
C ARG A 44 -1.40 -2.12 5.90
N LEU A 45 -2.42 -2.90 6.22
CA LEU A 45 -2.33 -4.35 6.33
C LEU A 45 -3.18 -5.00 5.25
N ASN A 46 -2.90 -6.27 4.97
CA ASN A 46 -3.75 -7.08 4.11
C ASN A 46 -4.37 -8.21 4.94
N ILE A 47 -5.68 -8.41 4.82
CA ILE A 47 -6.40 -9.48 5.51
C ILE A 47 -6.23 -10.79 4.76
N ILE A 48 -6.36 -10.76 3.43
CA ILE A 48 -6.26 -11.91 2.53
C ILE A 48 -6.06 -11.43 1.08
N GLY A 49 -5.50 -12.28 0.22
CA GLY A 49 -5.15 -11.92 -1.16
C GLY A 49 -3.67 -11.61 -1.31
N GLU A 50 -2.81 -12.44 -0.72
CA GLU A 50 -1.37 -12.21 -0.78
C GLU A 50 -0.77 -12.65 -2.12
N HIS A 51 0.16 -11.86 -2.65
CA HIS A 51 0.89 -12.15 -3.89
C HIS A 51 0.01 -12.31 -5.16
N ILE A 52 -1.20 -11.74 -5.18
CA ILE A 52 -2.09 -11.79 -6.34
C ILE A 52 -2.43 -10.42 -6.93
N ASP A 53 -2.01 -9.32 -6.29
CA ASP A 53 -2.27 -7.96 -6.76
C ASP A 53 -1.55 -7.64 -8.08
N TYR A 54 -0.30 -8.09 -8.25
CA TYR A 54 0.42 -8.03 -9.53
C TYR A 54 -0.02 -9.09 -10.54
N CYS A 55 -0.97 -9.96 -10.17
CA CYS A 55 -1.59 -10.97 -11.04
C CYS A 55 -3.05 -10.65 -11.35
N GLY A 56 -3.49 -9.41 -11.17
CA GLY A 56 -4.85 -8.95 -11.49
C GLY A 56 -5.94 -9.47 -10.54
N GLY A 57 -5.55 -9.99 -9.37
CA GLY A 57 -6.48 -10.57 -8.41
C GLY A 57 -7.25 -9.55 -7.58
N MET A 58 -8.18 -10.08 -6.80
CA MET A 58 -8.87 -9.35 -5.74
C MET A 58 -8.03 -9.42 -4.46
N VAL A 59 -7.94 -8.32 -3.72
CA VAL A 59 -7.28 -8.28 -2.40
C VAL A 59 -8.19 -7.65 -1.36
N MET A 60 -7.93 -7.91 -0.08
CA MET A 60 -8.70 -7.36 1.03
C MET A 60 -7.87 -6.59 2.07
N PRO A 61 -7.31 -5.43 1.70
CA PRO A 61 -6.53 -4.61 2.62
C PRO A 61 -7.38 -3.65 3.47
N ALA A 62 -6.71 -3.09 4.48
CA ALA A 62 -7.20 -1.98 5.27
C ALA A 62 -6.06 -1.00 5.55
N ALA A 63 -6.35 0.30 5.46
CA ALA A 63 -5.43 1.34 5.93
C ALA A 63 -5.37 1.32 7.47
N ILE A 64 -4.20 1.58 8.04
CA ILE A 64 -3.99 1.63 9.49
C ILE A 64 -3.72 3.06 9.97
N ASP A 65 -3.74 3.26 11.28
CA ASP A 65 -3.50 4.56 11.92
C ASP A 65 -2.01 4.95 12.01
N MET A 66 -1.10 3.98 11.89
CA MET A 66 0.32 4.23 11.67
C MET A 66 0.58 4.68 10.23
N GLY A 67 1.57 5.54 10.01
CA GLY A 67 1.83 6.12 8.69
C GLY A 67 3.01 7.07 8.65
N THR A 68 3.06 7.86 7.59
CA THR A 68 4.05 8.91 7.36
C THR A 68 3.39 10.27 7.49
N TYR A 69 3.94 11.09 8.36
CA TYR A 69 3.62 12.50 8.55
C TYR A 69 4.63 13.33 7.77
N ALA A 70 4.16 14.37 7.10
CA ALA A 70 4.98 15.32 6.39
C ALA A 70 4.53 16.75 6.69
N VAL A 71 5.50 17.65 6.81
CA VAL A 71 5.28 19.10 6.81
C VAL A 71 6.19 19.75 5.79
N ALA A 72 5.72 20.82 5.16
CA ALA A 72 6.53 21.53 4.18
C ALA A 72 6.21 23.02 4.04
N ALA A 73 7.18 23.75 3.49
CA ALA A 73 7.03 25.11 3.00
C ALA A 73 7.83 25.28 1.70
N VAL A 74 7.28 26.00 0.71
CA VAL A 74 8.01 26.34 -0.53
C VAL A 74 9.29 27.08 -0.15
N ASN A 75 10.43 26.69 -0.68
CA ASN A 75 11.69 27.37 -0.45
C ASN A 75 12.02 28.19 -1.70
N ASN A 76 12.49 29.43 -1.56
CA ASN A 76 12.85 30.29 -2.69
C ASN A 76 14.17 29.82 -3.35
N ARG A 77 14.33 28.50 -3.54
CA ARG A 77 15.50 27.82 -4.11
C ARG A 77 15.05 26.95 -5.27
N LYS A 78 16.00 26.51 -6.08
CA LYS A 78 15.77 25.57 -7.19
C LYS A 78 16.07 24.12 -6.77
N GLU A 79 15.71 23.77 -5.53
CA GLU A 79 15.91 22.43 -4.98
C GLU A 79 14.88 22.10 -3.90
N PHE A 80 14.46 20.84 -3.84
CA PHE A 80 13.75 20.29 -2.70
C PHE A 80 14.76 19.88 -1.63
N ARG A 81 14.55 20.28 -0.38
CA ARG A 81 15.40 19.89 0.76
C ARG A 81 14.64 18.94 1.66
N LEU A 82 15.16 17.72 1.81
CA LEU A 82 14.49 16.58 2.42
C LEU A 82 15.15 16.23 3.75
N ARG A 83 14.34 16.13 4.80
CA ARG A 83 14.76 15.67 6.14
C ARG A 83 13.77 14.65 6.70
N SER A 84 14.26 13.76 7.55
CA SER A 84 13.43 12.82 8.31
C SER A 84 13.80 12.86 9.79
N LEU A 85 12.82 12.74 10.69
CA LEU A 85 13.09 12.54 12.11
C LEU A 85 13.46 11.09 12.45
N ASN A 86 13.25 10.14 11.51
CA ASN A 86 13.62 8.74 11.70
C ASN A 86 15.07 8.43 11.30
N PHE A 87 15.65 9.26 10.42
CA PHE A 87 16.92 9.00 9.77
C PHE A 87 17.80 10.25 9.81
N PRO A 88 19.08 10.15 10.22
CA PRO A 88 19.97 11.30 10.30
C PRO A 88 20.36 11.86 8.93
N GLU A 89 20.24 11.06 7.86
CA GLU A 89 20.58 11.48 6.51
C GLU A 89 19.61 12.55 6.00
N THR A 90 20.18 13.65 5.51
CA THR A 90 19.45 14.72 4.83
C THR A 90 19.86 14.77 3.37
N GLY A 91 18.95 15.17 2.48
CA GLY A 91 19.25 15.28 1.06
C GLY A 91 18.68 16.54 0.44
N SER A 92 19.22 16.93 -0.71
CA SER A 92 18.53 17.82 -1.62
C SER A 92 18.44 17.20 -3.01
N VAL A 93 17.45 17.64 -3.78
CA VAL A 93 17.27 17.25 -5.18
C VAL A 93 16.85 18.49 -5.97
N SER A 94 17.46 18.69 -7.14
CA SER A 94 17.10 19.79 -8.03
C SER A 94 15.66 19.66 -8.52
N LEU A 95 15.11 20.76 -9.07
CA LEU A 95 13.75 20.73 -9.64
C LEU A 95 13.60 19.72 -10.77
N SER A 96 14.68 19.49 -11.52
CA SER A 96 14.74 18.50 -12.60
C SER A 96 14.66 17.03 -12.13
N GLY A 97 14.68 16.79 -10.81
CA GLY A 97 14.94 15.47 -10.24
C GLY A 97 16.41 15.07 -10.34
N ALA A 98 16.72 13.87 -9.84
CA ALA A 98 18.02 13.24 -9.92
C ALA A 98 17.87 11.74 -10.22
N ASP A 99 18.88 11.14 -10.83
CA ASP A 99 18.91 9.68 -11.06
C ASP A 99 18.98 8.91 -9.74
N TYR A 100 18.46 7.68 -9.75
CA TYR A 100 18.51 6.77 -8.62
C TYR A 100 19.97 6.46 -8.24
N GLN A 101 20.28 6.53 -6.94
CA GLN A 101 21.56 6.08 -6.41
C GLN A 101 21.33 5.24 -5.16
N GLN A 102 21.82 4.00 -5.16
CA GLN A 102 21.61 3.08 -4.04
C GLN A 102 22.05 3.65 -2.68
N LYS A 103 23.12 4.45 -2.66
CA LYS A 103 23.65 5.10 -1.45
C LYS A 103 22.70 6.14 -0.83
N ASP A 104 21.71 6.64 -1.58
CA ASP A 104 20.78 7.66 -1.10
C ASP A 104 19.68 7.07 -0.20
N GLY A 105 19.58 5.74 -0.12
CA GLY A 105 18.70 5.06 0.82
C GLY A 105 17.25 5.53 0.73
N TRP A 106 16.70 6.02 1.85
CA TRP A 106 15.31 6.48 1.93
C TRP A 106 15.04 7.72 1.05
N LEU A 107 16.05 8.51 0.70
CA LEU A 107 15.88 9.70 -0.14
C LEU A 107 15.44 9.33 -1.57
N ASN A 108 15.69 8.09 -2.01
CA ASN A 108 15.25 7.66 -3.33
C ASN A 108 13.72 7.69 -3.50
N TYR A 109 12.93 7.50 -2.44
CA TYR A 109 11.47 7.55 -2.53
C TYR A 109 10.94 8.96 -2.89
N PRO A 110 11.24 10.04 -2.13
CA PRO A 110 10.87 11.39 -2.53
C PRO A 110 11.53 11.83 -3.84
N LYS A 111 12.80 11.45 -4.10
CA LYS A 111 13.47 11.75 -5.38
C LYS A 111 12.72 11.16 -6.57
N GLY A 112 12.26 9.91 -6.46
CA GLY A 112 11.49 9.26 -7.50
C GLY A 112 10.19 9.98 -7.81
N ILE A 113 9.47 10.45 -6.78
CA ILE A 113 8.25 11.25 -6.97
C ILE A 113 8.56 12.53 -7.74
N ILE A 114 9.58 13.28 -7.32
CA ILE A 114 9.97 14.56 -7.95
C ILE A 114 10.42 14.32 -9.41
N TYR A 115 11.25 13.30 -9.63
CA TYR A 115 11.72 12.92 -10.96
C TYR A 115 10.58 12.59 -11.92
N LEU A 116 9.62 11.76 -11.49
CA LEU A 116 8.48 11.39 -12.34
C LEU A 116 7.48 12.54 -12.51
N LEU A 117 7.34 13.43 -11.51
CA LEU A 117 6.45 14.59 -11.61
C LEU A 117 7.00 15.56 -12.66
N GLU A 118 8.29 15.85 -12.61
CA GLU A 118 8.94 16.69 -13.63
C GLU A 118 8.87 16.05 -15.01
N LYS A 119 9.05 14.73 -15.12
CA LYS A 119 8.95 14.01 -16.39
C LYS A 119 7.54 14.08 -17.00
N GLN A 120 6.50 14.01 -16.17
CA GLN A 120 5.10 14.03 -16.64
C GLN A 120 4.56 15.47 -16.80
N PHE A 121 5.02 16.40 -15.97
CA PHE A 121 4.63 17.80 -15.92
C PHE A 121 5.88 18.68 -15.87
N PRO A 122 6.57 18.89 -17.01
CA PRO A 122 7.79 19.70 -17.04
C PRO A 122 7.55 21.10 -16.46
N GLY A 123 8.39 21.50 -15.49
CA GLY A 123 8.26 22.78 -14.79
C GLY A 123 7.09 22.85 -13.81
N PHE A 124 6.59 21.71 -13.29
CA PHE A 124 5.52 21.70 -12.27
C PHE A 124 5.88 22.53 -11.03
N ALA A 125 7.18 22.64 -10.73
CA ALA A 125 7.71 23.47 -9.67
C ALA A 125 8.64 24.55 -10.25
N GLN A 126 8.32 25.82 -9.99
CA GLN A 126 9.24 26.93 -10.26
C GLN A 126 10.25 27.11 -9.13
N GLU A 127 9.91 26.68 -7.92
CA GLU A 127 10.71 26.75 -6.71
C GLU A 127 10.54 25.45 -5.93
N GLY A 128 11.56 25.04 -5.18
CA GLY A 128 11.51 23.81 -4.43
C GLY A 128 10.75 23.94 -3.12
N ALA A 129 10.82 22.92 -2.27
CA ALA A 129 10.22 22.94 -0.95
C ALA A 129 11.15 22.33 0.10
N ASP A 130 11.06 22.86 1.32
CA ASP A 130 11.60 22.20 2.50
C ASP A 130 10.58 21.20 2.99
N ILE A 131 10.97 19.94 3.11
CA ILE A 131 10.07 18.84 3.49
C ILE A 131 10.69 18.10 4.67
N LEU A 132 9.95 18.06 5.78
CA LEU A 132 10.31 17.28 6.96
C LEU A 132 9.33 16.14 7.17
N LEU A 133 9.85 14.93 7.33
CA LEU A 133 9.10 13.68 7.40
C LEU A 133 9.25 13.01 8.76
N TYR A 134 8.22 12.28 9.17
CA TYR A 134 8.25 11.37 10.31
C TYR A 134 7.31 10.19 10.08
N GLY A 135 7.85 8.97 10.10
CA GLY A 135 7.11 7.72 10.00
C GLY A 135 6.94 7.04 11.36
N THR A 136 5.73 6.53 11.61
CA THR A 136 5.42 5.68 12.78
C THR A 136 5.39 4.19 12.43
N LEU A 137 5.52 3.85 11.15
CA LEU A 137 5.57 2.46 10.67
C LEU A 137 6.95 1.83 10.96
N PRO A 138 7.01 0.62 11.54
CA PRO A 138 8.26 -0.11 11.65
C PRO A 138 8.81 -0.44 10.26
N VAL A 139 10.06 -0.05 10.01
CA VAL A 139 10.72 -0.26 8.71
C VAL A 139 10.81 -1.75 8.41
N GLY A 140 10.35 -2.15 7.22
CA GLY A 140 10.44 -3.54 6.75
C GLY A 140 9.45 -4.52 7.39
N ALA A 141 8.50 -4.05 8.20
CA ALA A 141 7.49 -4.91 8.84
C ALA A 141 6.33 -5.32 7.92
N GLY A 142 6.45 -5.12 6.60
CA GLY A 142 5.39 -5.50 5.65
C GLY A 142 4.10 -4.70 5.80
N LEU A 143 4.16 -3.47 6.35
CA LEU A 143 3.02 -2.56 6.53
C LEU A 143 3.00 -1.39 5.52
N SER A 144 3.71 -1.53 4.40
CA SER A 144 3.84 -0.53 3.32
C SER A 144 4.40 0.83 3.74
N SER A 145 5.51 0.83 4.47
CA SER A 145 6.21 2.07 4.78
C SER A 145 6.67 2.82 3.52
N SER A 146 7.01 2.13 2.43
CA SER A 146 7.39 2.75 1.15
C SER A 146 6.21 3.46 0.47
N ALA A 147 5.08 2.77 0.29
CA ALA A 147 3.88 3.38 -0.30
C ALA A 147 3.34 4.54 0.54
N SER A 148 3.35 4.40 1.87
CA SER A 148 3.01 5.48 2.80
C SER A 148 3.89 6.71 2.57
N LEU A 149 5.20 6.54 2.49
CA LEU A 149 6.15 7.62 2.23
C LEU A 149 5.97 8.26 0.84
N LEU A 150 5.86 7.44 -0.21
CA LEU A 150 5.64 7.91 -1.59
C LEU A 150 4.38 8.78 -1.67
N LEU A 151 3.27 8.31 -1.07
CA LEU A 151 2.00 9.03 -1.11
C LEU A 151 1.97 10.25 -0.20
N ALA A 152 2.68 10.26 0.93
CA ALA A 152 2.83 11.47 1.74
C ALA A 152 3.50 12.58 0.93
N VAL A 153 4.59 12.27 0.23
CA VAL A 153 5.33 13.23 -0.59
C VAL A 153 4.52 13.64 -1.82
N LEU A 154 3.92 12.68 -2.54
CA LEU A 154 3.13 12.96 -3.73
C LEU A 154 1.93 13.84 -3.41
N SER A 155 1.14 13.51 -2.39
CA SER A 155 -0.03 14.31 -2.02
C SER A 155 0.37 15.71 -1.54
N LEU A 156 1.48 15.83 -0.81
CA LEU A 156 1.99 17.13 -0.38
C LEU A 156 2.42 17.99 -1.58
N LEU A 157 3.15 17.43 -2.54
CA LEU A 157 3.58 18.16 -3.74
C LEU A 157 2.39 18.49 -4.67
N LYS A 158 1.41 17.59 -4.79
CA LYS A 158 0.17 17.87 -5.53
C LYS A 158 -0.60 19.06 -4.95
N GLU A 159 -0.56 19.23 -3.64
CA GLU A 159 -1.18 20.39 -2.99
C GLU A 159 -0.35 21.66 -3.18
N ILE A 160 0.94 21.63 -2.84
CA ILE A 160 1.85 22.79 -2.95
C ILE A 160 1.87 23.37 -4.36
N TYR A 161 1.93 22.52 -5.38
CA TYR A 161 2.09 22.92 -6.78
C TYR A 161 0.80 22.76 -7.61
N THR A 162 -0.34 22.51 -6.95
CA THR A 162 -1.64 22.36 -7.61
C THR A 162 -1.64 21.34 -8.77
N VAL A 163 -0.86 20.26 -8.64
CA VAL A 163 -0.81 19.20 -9.65
C VAL A 163 -2.11 18.39 -9.58
N ARG A 164 -2.76 18.22 -10.72
CA ARG A 164 -3.97 17.39 -10.90
C ARG A 164 -3.73 16.44 -12.06
N PHE A 165 -4.01 15.15 -11.84
CA PHE A 165 -3.91 14.13 -12.89
C PHE A 165 -5.22 13.97 -13.65
N SER A 166 -6.33 14.33 -13.01
CA SER A 166 -7.65 14.39 -13.63
C SER A 166 -8.53 15.44 -12.95
N ASP A 167 -9.49 16.00 -13.69
CA ASP A 167 -10.55 16.83 -13.14
C ASP A 167 -11.62 16.00 -12.41
N ASN A 168 -11.69 14.70 -12.70
CA ASN A 168 -12.55 13.77 -11.98
C ASN A 168 -11.85 13.30 -10.69
N SER A 169 -12.47 13.54 -9.53
CA SER A 169 -11.86 13.23 -8.23
C SER A 169 -11.53 11.74 -8.04
N LEU A 170 -12.40 10.83 -8.49
CA LEU A 170 -12.15 9.40 -8.38
C LEU A 170 -11.00 8.96 -9.28
N GLU A 171 -10.93 9.52 -10.49
CA GLU A 171 -9.86 9.21 -11.43
C GLU A 171 -8.52 9.82 -10.99
N ASP A 172 -8.52 11.03 -10.44
CA ASP A 172 -7.33 11.65 -9.86
C ASP A 172 -6.76 10.81 -8.70
N MET A 173 -7.64 10.22 -7.88
CA MET A 173 -7.23 9.25 -6.84
C MET A 173 -6.60 8.00 -7.46
N ARG A 174 -7.21 7.41 -8.49
CA ARG A 174 -6.65 6.23 -9.17
C ARG A 174 -5.27 6.52 -9.76
N GLU A 175 -5.15 7.62 -10.50
CA GLU A 175 -3.89 8.05 -11.09
C GLU A 175 -2.84 8.37 -10.02
N THR A 176 -3.24 8.87 -8.85
CA THR A 176 -2.33 9.07 -7.71
C THR A 176 -1.73 7.74 -7.23
N ALA A 177 -2.55 6.70 -7.09
CA ALA A 177 -2.08 5.37 -6.71
C ALA A 177 -1.18 4.76 -7.80
N PHE A 178 -1.58 4.87 -9.08
CA PHE A 178 -0.78 4.37 -10.21
C PHE A 178 0.55 5.10 -10.35
N PHE A 179 0.58 6.41 -10.13
CA PHE A 179 1.80 7.21 -10.16
C PHE A 179 2.78 6.77 -9.07
N ALA A 180 2.29 6.57 -7.84
CA ALA A 180 3.11 6.06 -6.73
C ALA A 180 3.65 4.65 -7.05
N LYS A 181 2.82 3.75 -7.57
CA LYS A 181 3.25 2.41 -8.02
C LYS A 181 4.31 2.50 -9.12
N ARG A 182 4.09 3.38 -10.11
CA ARG A 182 5.04 3.60 -11.20
C ARG A 182 6.38 4.11 -10.68
N THR A 183 6.37 4.96 -9.67
CA THR A 183 7.59 5.43 -9.00
C THR A 183 8.36 4.28 -8.37
N GLU A 184 7.68 3.40 -7.65
CA GLU A 184 8.30 2.23 -7.04
C GLU A 184 8.81 1.22 -8.08
N ASN A 185 8.10 1.05 -9.20
CA ASN A 185 8.51 0.14 -10.28
C ASN A 185 9.67 0.70 -11.13
N GLU A 186 9.55 1.93 -11.63
CA GLU A 186 10.45 2.49 -12.63
C GLU A 186 11.69 3.16 -12.01
N TYR A 187 11.54 3.83 -10.87
CA TYR A 187 12.64 4.57 -10.24
C TYR A 187 13.34 3.76 -9.15
N ILE A 188 12.57 3.07 -8.29
CA ILE A 188 13.15 2.23 -7.23
C ILE A 188 13.55 0.84 -7.75
N GLY A 189 12.89 0.33 -8.80
CA GLY A 189 13.16 -1.00 -9.37
C GLY A 189 12.45 -2.15 -8.66
N LEU A 190 11.50 -1.85 -7.76
CA LEU A 190 10.69 -2.85 -7.07
C LEU A 190 9.40 -3.06 -7.86
N ASN A 191 9.24 -4.24 -8.48
CA ASN A 191 8.12 -4.53 -9.36
C ASN A 191 6.82 -4.88 -8.62
N CYS A 192 6.39 -4.09 -7.64
CA CYS A 192 5.17 -4.32 -6.86
C CYS A 192 3.88 -4.29 -7.70
N GLY A 193 2.80 -4.86 -7.15
CA GLY A 193 1.44 -4.63 -7.65
C GLY A 193 0.88 -3.29 -7.12
N ILE A 194 -0.44 -3.10 -7.21
CA ILE A 194 -1.12 -1.82 -6.86
C ILE A 194 -1.72 -1.82 -5.45
N MET A 195 -1.71 -2.96 -4.74
CA MET A 195 -2.42 -3.11 -3.47
C MET A 195 -1.99 -2.05 -2.46
N ASP A 196 -0.68 -1.86 -2.27
CA ASP A 196 -0.14 -0.98 -1.25
C ASP A 196 -0.56 0.47 -1.48
N GLN A 197 -0.31 1.01 -2.68
CA GLN A 197 -0.61 2.39 -3.02
C GLN A 197 -2.12 2.62 -3.11
N GLY A 198 -2.86 1.66 -3.67
CA GLY A 198 -4.31 1.69 -3.71
C GLY A 198 -4.92 1.72 -2.31
N SER A 199 -4.40 0.93 -1.36
CA SER A 199 -4.93 0.87 0.01
C SER A 199 -4.74 2.18 0.76
N VAL A 200 -3.59 2.82 0.54
CA VAL A 200 -3.26 4.08 1.18
C VAL A 200 -4.12 5.23 0.62
N VAL A 201 -4.37 5.27 -0.70
CA VAL A 201 -5.22 6.29 -1.33
C VAL A 201 -6.70 6.10 -1.01
N PHE A 202 -7.21 4.87 -1.11
CA PHE A 202 -8.64 4.58 -0.96
C PHE A 202 -9.05 4.24 0.47
N GLY A 203 -8.11 4.26 1.43
CA GLY A 203 -8.37 3.95 2.82
C GLY A 203 -9.54 4.74 3.39
N ARG A 204 -10.53 4.03 3.94
CA ARG A 204 -11.68 4.63 4.62
C ARG A 204 -11.76 4.09 6.05
N LYS A 205 -11.97 5.01 7.00
CA LYS A 205 -12.16 4.68 8.41
C LYS A 205 -13.28 3.64 8.58
N ASP A 206 -13.02 2.66 9.45
CA ASP A 206 -13.94 1.57 9.82
C ASP A 206 -14.40 0.70 8.62
N CYS A 207 -13.55 0.55 7.59
CA CYS A 207 -13.80 -0.31 6.44
C CYS A 207 -12.60 -1.18 6.08
N LEU A 208 -12.87 -2.42 5.66
CA LEU A 208 -11.99 -3.19 4.77
C LEU A 208 -12.29 -2.79 3.32
N MET A 209 -11.33 -3.01 2.44
CA MET A 209 -11.46 -2.72 1.01
C MET A 209 -11.34 -4.01 0.23
N LEU A 210 -12.42 -4.46 -0.42
CA LEU A 210 -12.30 -5.46 -1.48
C LEU A 210 -11.87 -4.74 -2.75
N MET A 211 -10.62 -4.95 -3.15
CA MET A 211 -9.98 -4.21 -4.24
C MET A 211 -9.68 -5.12 -5.42
N ASP A 212 -10.20 -4.75 -6.60
CA ASP A 212 -9.82 -5.34 -7.89
C ASP A 212 -8.53 -4.67 -8.37
N CYS A 213 -7.40 -5.37 -8.30
CA CYS A 213 -6.10 -4.84 -8.69
C CYS A 213 -5.93 -4.67 -10.21
N SER A 214 -6.80 -5.25 -11.04
CA SER A 214 -6.72 -5.12 -12.50
C SER A 214 -7.19 -3.75 -12.99
N ARG A 215 -8.09 -3.10 -12.24
CA ARG A 215 -8.76 -1.83 -12.58
C ARG A 215 -8.71 -0.79 -11.48
N LEU A 216 -8.23 -1.16 -10.29
CA LEU A 216 -8.28 -0.35 -9.07
C LEU A 216 -9.70 0.12 -8.74
N ASN A 217 -10.64 -0.85 -8.72
CA ASN A 217 -11.98 -0.64 -8.21
C ASN A 217 -12.05 -1.13 -6.76
N VAL A 218 -12.66 -0.34 -5.90
CA VAL A 218 -12.75 -0.62 -4.46
C VAL A 218 -14.21 -0.70 -4.04
N GLU A 219 -14.56 -1.85 -3.47
CA GLU A 219 -15.80 -2.03 -2.71
C GLU A 219 -15.48 -1.98 -1.21
N TYR A 220 -16.17 -1.11 -0.48
CA TYR A 220 -15.98 -0.97 0.95
C TYR A 220 -16.84 -1.97 1.71
N ILE A 221 -16.20 -2.75 2.58
CA ILE A 221 -16.87 -3.64 3.53
C ILE A 221 -16.79 -2.96 4.90
N PRO A 222 -17.91 -2.46 5.46
CA PRO A 222 -17.91 -1.89 6.80
C PRO A 222 -17.37 -2.91 7.80
N PHE A 223 -16.36 -2.50 8.56
CA PHE A 223 -15.69 -3.33 9.54
C PHE A 223 -15.59 -2.58 10.85
N ARG A 224 -16.62 -2.76 11.67
CA ARG A 224 -16.63 -2.32 13.06
C ARG A 224 -16.39 -3.54 13.90
N SER A 225 -15.16 -3.68 14.40
CA SER A 225 -14.76 -4.87 15.13
C SER A 225 -15.57 -5.07 16.41
N GLY A 226 -16.26 -4.06 16.95
CA GLY A 226 -17.07 -4.23 18.16
C GLY A 226 -16.20 -4.75 19.31
N LYS A 227 -16.51 -5.94 19.83
CA LYS A 227 -15.69 -6.66 20.84
C LYS A 227 -14.44 -7.34 20.28
N TYR A 228 -14.28 -7.38 18.97
CA TYR A 228 -13.16 -8.02 18.27
C TYR A 228 -11.99 -7.05 18.12
N SER A 229 -10.78 -7.58 18.01
CA SER A 229 -9.57 -6.80 17.74
C SER A 229 -8.71 -7.49 16.69
N LEU A 230 -8.15 -6.70 15.79
CA LEU A 230 -7.16 -7.16 14.82
C LEU A 230 -5.77 -7.00 15.45
N ILE A 231 -4.99 -8.08 15.50
CA ILE A 231 -3.67 -8.07 16.12
C ILE A 231 -2.60 -8.24 15.04
N ILE A 232 -1.76 -7.23 14.88
CA ILE A 232 -0.57 -7.30 14.03
C ILE A 232 0.59 -7.82 14.89
N ALA A 233 1.13 -8.97 14.53
CA ALA A 233 2.29 -9.57 15.21
C ALA A 233 3.54 -9.44 14.34
N ASN A 234 4.46 -8.55 14.73
CA ASN A 234 5.73 -8.37 14.03
C ASN A 234 6.72 -9.47 14.45
N THR A 235 7.28 -10.17 13.46
CA THR A 235 8.28 -11.23 13.70
C THR A 235 9.63 -10.68 14.19
N ASN A 236 9.83 -9.36 14.15
CA ASN A 236 11.08 -8.65 14.50
C ASN A 236 12.32 -9.13 13.72
N LYS A 237 12.14 -9.93 12.67
CA LYS A 237 13.22 -10.37 11.80
C LYS A 237 13.58 -9.23 10.85
N SER A 238 14.72 -8.58 11.10
CA SER A 238 15.27 -7.57 10.20
C SER A 238 15.54 -8.20 8.83
N ARG A 239 15.15 -7.47 7.78
CA ARG A 239 15.47 -7.82 6.40
C ARG A 239 16.16 -6.62 5.78
N SER A 240 17.33 -6.82 5.18
CA SER A 240 17.69 -5.98 4.03
C SER A 240 16.59 -6.19 2.99
N LEU A 241 16.14 -5.10 2.35
CA LEU A 241 15.02 -5.17 1.42
C LEU A 241 15.19 -6.38 0.50
N ALA A 242 14.14 -7.21 0.53
CA ALA A 242 14.02 -8.46 -0.18
C ALA A 242 13.77 -8.23 -1.68
N ASP A 243 14.47 -7.24 -2.26
CA ASP A 243 14.26 -6.73 -3.62
C ASP A 243 14.39 -7.83 -4.67
N SER A 244 15.29 -8.79 -4.43
CA SER A 244 15.44 -9.95 -5.32
C SER A 244 14.25 -10.90 -5.24
N LYS A 245 13.76 -11.24 -4.04
CA LYS A 245 12.71 -12.26 -3.90
C LYS A 245 11.37 -11.80 -4.43
N TYR A 246 10.99 -10.54 -4.23
CA TYR A 246 9.74 -10.02 -4.76
C TYR A 246 9.74 -10.06 -6.29
N ASN A 247 10.80 -9.51 -6.91
CA ASN A 247 10.96 -9.49 -8.36
C ASN A 247 11.02 -10.92 -8.94
N ILE A 248 11.67 -11.87 -8.26
CA ILE A 248 11.65 -13.30 -8.61
C ILE A 248 10.20 -13.82 -8.62
N ARG A 249 9.41 -13.58 -7.57
CA ARG A 249 8.01 -14.06 -7.52
C ARG A 249 7.14 -13.46 -8.62
N LYS A 250 7.37 -12.20 -9.00
CA LYS A 250 6.67 -11.61 -10.15
C LYS A 250 7.08 -12.30 -11.45
N ALA A 251 8.37 -12.46 -11.72
CA ALA A 251 8.88 -13.11 -12.92
C ALA A 251 8.36 -14.56 -13.05
N GLU A 252 8.35 -15.31 -11.95
CA GLU A 252 7.75 -16.66 -11.89
C GLU A 252 6.25 -16.62 -12.27
N SER A 253 5.53 -15.58 -11.85
CA SER A 253 4.10 -15.44 -12.16
C SER A 253 3.86 -15.04 -13.62
N GLU A 254 4.75 -14.25 -14.22
CA GLU A 254 4.74 -13.94 -15.66
C GLU A 254 5.04 -15.17 -16.50
N GLN A 255 5.99 -16.01 -16.07
CA GLN A 255 6.27 -17.31 -16.71
C GLN A 255 5.04 -18.23 -16.64
N ALA A 256 4.43 -18.37 -15.47
CA ALA A 256 3.21 -19.16 -15.31
C ALA A 256 2.07 -18.65 -16.21
N LEU A 257 1.89 -17.33 -16.32
CA LEU A 257 0.91 -16.74 -17.23
C LEU A 257 1.19 -17.10 -18.69
N SER A 258 2.45 -17.06 -19.11
CA SER A 258 2.89 -17.43 -20.47
C SER A 258 2.53 -18.88 -20.79
N ASP A 259 2.80 -19.80 -19.87
CA ASP A 259 2.50 -21.23 -20.03
C ASP A 259 0.98 -21.48 -20.12
N VAL A 260 0.19 -20.86 -19.23
CA VAL A 260 -1.28 -20.99 -19.20
C VAL A 260 -1.93 -20.37 -20.44
N ARG A 261 -1.34 -19.31 -21.01
CA ARG A 261 -1.82 -18.63 -22.23
C ARG A 261 -1.83 -19.52 -23.47
N SER A 262 -1.07 -20.62 -23.48
CA SER A 262 -1.15 -21.62 -24.55
C SER A 262 -2.55 -22.20 -24.73
N LYS A 263 -3.38 -22.19 -23.67
CA LYS A 263 -4.75 -22.71 -23.68
C LYS A 263 -5.80 -21.67 -23.32
N TYR A 264 -5.51 -20.73 -22.41
CA TYR A 264 -6.47 -19.74 -21.93
C TYR A 264 -5.98 -18.33 -22.28
N PRO A 265 -6.66 -17.57 -23.18
CA PRO A 265 -6.24 -16.24 -23.60
C PRO A 265 -6.50 -15.18 -22.51
N LEU A 266 -5.78 -15.27 -21.40
CA LEU A 266 -5.96 -14.44 -20.21
C LEU A 266 -5.07 -13.20 -20.24
N LYS A 267 -5.60 -12.07 -19.77
CA LYS A 267 -4.79 -10.88 -19.49
C LYS A 267 -3.85 -11.13 -18.31
N ASP A 268 -4.33 -11.81 -17.28
CA ASP A 268 -3.66 -12.05 -16.00
C ASP A 268 -4.10 -13.39 -15.39
N LEU A 269 -3.30 -13.96 -14.48
CA LEU A 269 -3.53 -15.31 -13.94
C LEU A 269 -4.82 -15.42 -13.13
N CYS A 270 -5.22 -14.34 -12.43
CA CYS A 270 -6.41 -14.37 -11.58
C CYS A 270 -7.72 -14.30 -12.39
N GLY A 271 -7.67 -13.99 -13.69
CA GLY A 271 -8.80 -14.09 -14.60
C GLY A 271 -9.22 -15.53 -14.94
N LEU A 272 -8.47 -16.54 -14.51
CA LEU A 272 -8.81 -17.94 -14.72
C LEU A 272 -10.01 -18.37 -13.84
N PRO A 273 -11.04 -19.05 -14.39
CA PRO A 273 -12.10 -19.64 -13.58
C PRO A 273 -11.56 -20.71 -12.63
N ALA A 274 -12.08 -20.77 -11.40
CA ALA A 274 -11.67 -21.71 -10.37
C ALA A 274 -11.72 -23.19 -10.82
N SER A 275 -12.70 -23.53 -11.66
CA SER A 275 -12.87 -24.88 -12.22
C SER A 275 -11.71 -25.33 -13.10
N GLU A 276 -10.97 -24.40 -13.68
CA GLU A 276 -9.85 -24.65 -14.59
C GLU A 276 -8.49 -24.67 -13.88
N ASN A 277 -8.44 -24.35 -12.57
CA ASN A 277 -7.19 -24.22 -11.81
C ASN A 277 -6.28 -25.44 -11.94
N LYS A 278 -6.83 -26.66 -11.82
CA LYS A 278 -6.05 -27.91 -11.90
C LYS A 278 -5.44 -28.09 -13.30
N THR A 279 -6.21 -27.76 -14.33
CA THR A 279 -5.77 -27.86 -15.71
C THR A 279 -4.73 -26.81 -16.05
N ALA A 280 -4.92 -25.56 -15.61
CA ALA A 280 -3.93 -24.51 -15.79
C ALA A 280 -2.62 -24.79 -15.04
N LEU A 281 -2.70 -25.32 -13.81
CA LEU A 281 -1.52 -25.69 -13.04
C LEU A 281 -0.66 -26.73 -13.78
N ALA A 282 -1.30 -27.71 -14.42
CA ALA A 282 -0.62 -28.73 -15.21
C ALA A 282 0.04 -28.20 -16.51
N LEU A 283 -0.30 -26.98 -16.94
CA LEU A 283 0.35 -26.34 -18.10
C LEU A 283 1.68 -25.67 -17.73
N ILE A 284 1.88 -25.32 -16.45
CA ILE A 284 3.12 -24.70 -15.97
C ILE A 284 4.22 -25.77 -15.97
N LYS A 285 5.22 -25.58 -16.83
CA LYS A 285 6.22 -26.63 -17.12
C LYS A 285 7.31 -26.74 -16.08
N ASP A 286 7.69 -25.60 -15.52
CA ASP A 286 8.74 -25.51 -14.50
C ASP A 286 8.15 -25.82 -13.13
N GLU A 287 8.53 -26.95 -12.53
CA GLU A 287 8.06 -27.35 -11.20
C GLU A 287 8.39 -26.32 -10.10
N THR A 288 9.49 -25.57 -10.26
CA THR A 288 9.91 -24.52 -9.34
C THR A 288 8.98 -23.30 -9.39
N VAL A 289 8.26 -23.12 -10.51
CA VAL A 289 7.20 -22.13 -10.69
C VAL A 289 5.84 -22.72 -10.33
N GLN A 290 5.55 -23.95 -10.77
CA GLN A 290 4.25 -24.59 -10.60
C GLN A 290 3.82 -24.63 -9.12
N THR A 291 4.68 -25.13 -8.24
CA THR A 291 4.34 -25.29 -6.81
C THR A 291 4.07 -23.94 -6.12
N PRO A 292 4.96 -22.93 -6.20
CA PRO A 292 4.69 -21.64 -5.57
C PRO A 292 3.54 -20.84 -6.21
N ARG A 293 3.19 -21.09 -7.48
CA ARG A 293 2.15 -20.33 -8.20
C ARG A 293 0.77 -21.00 -8.12
N ALA A 294 0.66 -22.24 -7.64
CA ALA A 294 -0.63 -22.86 -7.28
C ALA A 294 -1.45 -21.98 -6.29
N HIS A 295 -0.75 -21.27 -5.40
CA HIS A 295 -1.33 -20.27 -4.50
C HIS A 295 -2.15 -19.21 -5.26
N ILE A 296 -1.60 -18.61 -6.33
CA ILE A 296 -2.28 -17.53 -7.08
C ILE A 296 -3.63 -18.00 -7.62
N LEU A 297 -3.68 -19.22 -8.16
CA LEU A 297 -4.88 -19.78 -8.78
C LEU A 297 -6.02 -19.97 -7.76
N THR A 298 -5.68 -20.25 -6.50
CA THR A 298 -6.67 -20.52 -5.45
C THR A 298 -6.99 -19.30 -4.59
N GLU A 299 -6.01 -18.41 -4.38
CA GLU A 299 -6.11 -17.28 -3.46
C GLU A 299 -7.21 -16.29 -3.85
N ASN A 300 -7.37 -16.01 -5.15
CA ASN A 300 -8.42 -15.09 -5.62
C ASN A 300 -9.82 -15.55 -5.16
N ASN A 301 -10.09 -16.86 -5.22
CA ASN A 301 -11.34 -17.44 -4.72
C ASN A 301 -11.45 -17.37 -3.20
N ARG A 302 -10.34 -17.49 -2.46
CA ARG A 302 -10.32 -17.34 -1.00
C ARG A 302 -10.72 -15.92 -0.59
N VAL A 303 -10.33 -14.89 -1.35
CA VAL A 303 -10.76 -13.50 -1.09
C VAL A 303 -12.27 -13.34 -1.23
N PHE A 304 -12.88 -13.89 -2.29
CA PHE A 304 -14.34 -13.86 -2.45
C PHE A 304 -15.07 -14.59 -1.31
N ARG A 305 -14.56 -15.75 -0.87
CA ARG A 305 -15.13 -16.48 0.26
C ARG A 305 -15.00 -15.72 1.57
N ALA A 306 -13.86 -15.04 1.79
CA ALA A 306 -13.68 -14.18 2.95
C ALA A 306 -14.67 -13.00 2.94
N LYS A 307 -14.94 -12.41 1.76
CA LYS A 307 -15.98 -11.39 1.60
C LYS A 307 -17.35 -11.91 2.03
N GLU A 308 -17.75 -13.08 1.53
CA GLU A 308 -19.04 -13.69 1.89
C GLU A 308 -19.13 -13.94 3.40
N ALA A 309 -18.08 -14.51 4.00
CA ALA A 309 -18.02 -14.79 5.43
C ALA A 309 -18.10 -13.51 6.27
N LEU A 310 -17.38 -12.46 5.90
CA LEU A 310 -17.41 -11.16 6.60
C LEU A 310 -18.75 -10.45 6.45
N THR A 311 -19.38 -10.55 5.28
CA THR A 311 -20.71 -9.96 5.04
C THR A 311 -21.77 -10.68 5.85
N ALA A 312 -21.74 -12.01 5.89
CA ALA A 312 -22.62 -12.81 6.74
C ALA A 312 -22.37 -12.54 8.23
N ALA A 313 -21.10 -12.43 8.65
CA ALA A 313 -20.73 -12.08 10.02
C ALA A 313 -21.26 -10.69 10.42
N SER A 314 -21.09 -9.69 9.56
CA SER A 314 -21.61 -8.34 9.78
C SER A 314 -23.14 -8.33 9.98
N ALA A 315 -23.86 -9.24 9.29
CA ALA A 315 -25.29 -9.46 9.49
C ALA A 315 -25.63 -10.29 10.75
N ALA A 316 -24.70 -11.10 11.26
CA ALA A 316 -24.92 -12.06 12.35
C ALA A 316 -24.34 -11.64 13.71
N VAL A 317 -23.52 -10.58 13.80
CA VAL A 317 -22.86 -10.17 15.05
C VAL A 317 -23.85 -9.52 16.02
N SER A 318 -24.57 -10.38 16.74
CA SER A 318 -24.84 -10.27 18.17
C SER A 318 -24.27 -11.53 18.83
N ALA A 319 -23.47 -11.38 19.91
CA ALA A 319 -22.91 -12.48 20.74
C ALA A 319 -21.73 -13.28 20.12
N THR A 320 -20.83 -14.01 20.79
CA THR A 320 -20.27 -13.98 22.18
C THR A 320 -18.83 -14.54 22.23
N GLU A 321 -18.06 -14.63 21.13
CA GLU A 321 -16.66 -15.12 21.20
C GLU A 321 -15.66 -14.21 20.50
N ASN A 322 -14.35 -14.44 20.73
CA ASN A 322 -13.22 -13.66 20.21
C ASN A 322 -12.67 -14.27 18.90
N LEU A 323 -12.49 -13.45 17.87
CA LEU A 323 -11.82 -13.78 16.61
C LEU A 323 -10.48 -13.05 16.58
N TYR A 324 -9.38 -13.81 16.53
CA TYR A 324 -8.03 -13.28 16.36
C TYR A 324 -7.58 -13.52 14.92
N ILE A 325 -7.41 -12.46 14.13
CA ILE A 325 -6.74 -12.58 12.82
C ILE A 325 -5.30 -12.15 13.05
N MET A 326 -4.39 -13.12 13.09
CA MET A 326 -2.95 -12.85 13.08
C MET A 326 -2.53 -12.61 11.64
N VAL A 327 -2.01 -11.42 11.33
CA VAL A 327 -1.38 -11.15 10.04
C VAL A 327 0.15 -11.16 10.25
N PRO A 328 0.88 -12.17 9.73
CA PRO A 328 2.33 -12.23 9.86
C PRO A 328 2.96 -11.19 8.94
N ALA A 329 3.80 -10.36 9.55
CA ALA A 329 4.69 -9.47 8.82
C ALA A 329 5.84 -10.26 8.13
N GLY A 330 5.65 -10.67 6.87
CA GLY A 330 6.74 -11.03 5.94
C GLY A 330 6.68 -12.34 5.15
N PRO A 331 7.58 -12.57 4.15
CA PRO A 331 7.44 -13.59 3.11
C PRO A 331 8.10 -14.92 3.49
N GLY A 332 7.82 -15.41 4.69
CA GLY A 332 8.11 -16.80 5.03
C GLY A 332 6.99 -17.69 4.50
N GLY A 333 7.30 -18.89 4.01
CA GLY A 333 6.34 -19.88 3.48
C GLY A 333 5.31 -20.42 4.48
N GLY A 334 4.84 -19.60 5.41
CA GLY A 334 3.70 -19.84 6.27
C GLY A 334 2.40 -19.29 5.71
N TRP A 335 2.29 -18.95 4.43
CA TRP A 335 1.02 -18.52 3.83
C TRP A 335 -0.07 -19.58 3.96
N ASP A 336 0.30 -20.86 3.85
CA ASP A 336 -0.57 -21.99 4.15
C ASP A 336 -0.91 -22.09 5.63
N GLN A 337 0.05 -21.83 6.53
CA GLN A 337 -0.20 -21.84 7.97
C GLN A 337 -1.06 -20.65 8.41
N LEU A 338 -0.90 -19.50 7.76
CA LEU A 338 -1.69 -18.29 7.95
C LEU A 338 -3.12 -18.50 7.48
N GLY A 339 -3.28 -18.99 6.25
CA GLY A 339 -4.59 -19.29 5.74
C GLY A 339 -5.28 -20.39 6.53
N ARG A 340 -4.56 -21.41 7.02
CA ARG A 340 -5.10 -22.39 7.98
C ARG A 340 -5.49 -21.75 9.30
N ALA A 341 -4.68 -20.86 9.86
CA ALA A 341 -5.01 -20.17 11.11
C ALA A 341 -6.24 -19.26 10.96
N VAL A 342 -6.36 -18.55 9.84
CA VAL A 342 -7.55 -17.76 9.49
C VAL A 342 -8.75 -18.68 9.29
N ASP A 343 -8.64 -19.75 8.50
CA ASP A 343 -9.72 -20.73 8.30
C ASP A 343 -10.15 -21.38 9.62
N GLU A 344 -9.21 -21.77 10.48
CA GLU A 344 -9.50 -22.33 11.81
C GLU A 344 -10.20 -21.32 12.71
N ASN A 345 -9.79 -20.06 12.69
CA ASN A 345 -10.43 -19.02 13.49
C ASN A 345 -11.82 -18.66 12.94
N LEU A 346 -12.00 -18.62 11.61
CA LEU A 346 -13.31 -18.47 10.97
C LEU A 346 -14.23 -19.65 11.27
N LYS A 347 -13.71 -20.88 11.30
CA LYS A 347 -14.44 -22.08 11.73
C LYS A 347 -14.84 -22.03 13.19
N LYS A 348 -13.89 -21.70 14.08
CA LYS A 348 -14.15 -21.57 15.53
C LYS A 348 -15.23 -20.52 15.80
N ALA A 349 -15.21 -19.41 15.06
CA ALA A 349 -16.23 -18.38 15.14
C ALA A 349 -17.57 -18.74 14.47
N GLY A 350 -17.72 -19.96 13.93
CA GLY A 350 -18.95 -20.42 13.26
C GLY A 350 -19.24 -19.75 11.91
N LEU A 351 -18.29 -18.99 11.36
CA LEU A 351 -18.48 -18.20 10.14
C LEU A 351 -18.35 -19.03 8.85
N ILE A 352 -17.61 -20.14 8.91
CA ILE A 352 -17.50 -21.11 7.81
C ILE A 352 -17.64 -22.54 8.36
N LYS A 353 -18.32 -23.42 7.61
CA LYS A 353 -18.53 -24.83 8.03
C LYS A 353 -17.37 -25.77 7.66
N ASN A 354 -16.65 -25.50 6.57
CA ASN A 354 -15.63 -26.40 6.01
C ASN A 354 -14.28 -25.70 5.82
N SER A 355 -13.18 -26.47 5.95
CA SER A 355 -11.80 -25.99 5.68
C SER A 355 -11.66 -25.76 4.19
N THR A 356 -10.79 -24.83 3.81
CA THR A 356 -10.42 -24.59 2.41
C THR A 356 -8.98 -25.00 2.12
N TYR A 357 -8.24 -25.34 3.18
CA TYR A 357 -7.00 -26.12 3.16
C TYR A 357 -7.25 -27.60 3.28
#